data_AF-A0A1B6LR29-F1
#
_entry.id   AF-A0A1B6LR29-F1
#
_cell.length_a   1.000
_cell.length_b   1.000
_cell.length_c   1.000
_cell.angle_alpha   90.00
_cell.angle_beta   90.00
_cell.angle_gamma   90.00
#
_symmetry.space_group_name_H-M   'P 1'
#
loop_
_entity.id
_entity.type
_entity.pdbx_description
1 polymer ?
#
loop_
_entity_poly.entity_id
_entity_poly.type
_entity_poly.pdbx_seq_one_letter_code
_entity_poly.pdbx_strand_id
1 'polypeptide(L)'
;SLYPSIIIAYNYCFSTCMGRVEHLGRSEIFEFGCTQLRVPVEELNRLKHNLNFSPCGVAFVNQSVVKGVLPRMLEEILNTRLMVKQSMKERKNNKTLQRVLHARQLGLKLIANVTYGYTAANFSGRMPCIEVGDSVVSKARETLERAISLVKSNSQWGAKVIYGDTDSMFVLVPGKSRQEAFRIGAEIAEAVTNDNPKPVKLKLEKVYQPCLLQTKKRYVGYMYESPSQDKPVYDAKGIETVRRDGCPAVAKVLEKSLRILFETKDVSLVKRYVCRQFGKVLSGRISVQELTFAREYRGAAGYKPGACVPALELARQWRTVDPRLEPRVGQRVPYVIVAGPP
;
A
#
# COMPACT_ATOMS: atom_id res chain seq x y z
N SER A 1 7.87 -6.92 -2.39
CA SER A 1 6.87 -6.83 -3.46
C SER A 1 5.99 -8.05 -3.33
N LEU A 2 4.92 -7.99 -2.54
CA LEU A 2 4.19 -9.20 -2.13
C LEU A 2 3.66 -10.00 -3.32
N TYR A 3 2.74 -9.43 -4.11
CA TYR A 3 2.10 -10.17 -5.21
C TYR A 3 3.09 -10.67 -6.27
N PRO A 4 4.09 -9.88 -6.74
CA PRO A 4 5.12 -10.42 -7.63
C PRO A 4 5.89 -11.60 -7.04
N SER A 5 6.25 -11.54 -5.75
CA SER A 5 6.95 -12.65 -5.09
C SER A 5 6.08 -13.89 -4.97
N ILE A 6 4.77 -13.74 -4.71
CA ILE A 6 3.81 -14.86 -4.69
C ILE A 6 3.69 -15.51 -6.07
N ILE A 7 3.56 -14.71 -7.13
CA ILE A 7 3.51 -15.20 -8.52
C ILE A 7 4.74 -16.05 -8.84
N ILE A 8 5.93 -15.56 -8.49
CA ILE A 8 7.19 -16.28 -8.75
C ILE A 8 7.26 -17.55 -7.91
N ALA A 9 7.02 -17.46 -6.60
CA ALA A 9 7.22 -18.57 -5.67
C ALA A 9 6.30 -19.76 -5.93
N TYR A 10 5.05 -19.49 -6.32
CA TYR A 10 4.02 -20.51 -6.51
C TYR A 10 3.73 -20.80 -7.99
N ASN A 11 4.53 -20.23 -8.91
CA ASN A 11 4.44 -20.39 -10.36
C ASN A 11 3.05 -20.06 -10.94
N TYR A 12 2.39 -19.00 -10.44
CA TYR A 12 1.07 -18.59 -10.90
C TYR A 12 1.15 -17.84 -12.23
N CYS A 13 0.64 -18.42 -13.31
CA CYS A 13 0.68 -17.83 -14.64
C CYS A 13 -0.47 -18.38 -15.50
N PHE A 14 -0.86 -17.63 -16.53
CA PHE A 14 -1.77 -18.11 -17.58
C PHE A 14 -1.27 -19.43 -18.18
N SER A 15 0.04 -19.51 -18.47
CA SER A 15 0.68 -20.68 -19.10
C SER A 15 0.90 -21.89 -18.18
N THR A 16 0.53 -21.78 -16.91
CA THR A 16 0.70 -22.86 -15.91
C THR A 16 -0.61 -23.18 -15.20
N CYS A 17 -1.68 -22.42 -15.43
CA CYS A 17 -2.96 -22.62 -14.80
C CYS A 17 -3.74 -23.72 -15.50
N MET A 18 -4.20 -24.70 -14.74
CA MET A 18 -5.02 -25.82 -15.23
C MET A 18 -6.52 -25.58 -15.00
N GLY A 19 -6.89 -24.47 -14.36
CA GLY A 19 -8.28 -24.15 -14.00
C GLY A 19 -8.68 -24.59 -12.59
N ARG A 20 -9.96 -24.43 -12.27
CA ARG A 20 -10.54 -24.80 -10.97
C ARG A 20 -10.61 -26.32 -10.83
N VAL A 21 -10.31 -26.81 -9.63
CA VAL A 21 -10.27 -28.25 -9.31
C VAL A 21 -11.60 -28.94 -9.63
N GLU A 22 -12.72 -28.23 -9.53
CA GLU A 22 -14.06 -28.76 -9.84
C GLU A 22 -14.27 -29.16 -11.30
N HIS A 23 -13.52 -28.56 -12.23
CA HIS A 23 -13.57 -28.87 -13.66
C HIS A 23 -12.55 -29.93 -14.08
N LEU A 24 -11.57 -30.24 -13.22
CA LEU A 24 -10.53 -31.22 -13.51
C LEU A 24 -11.10 -32.64 -13.47
N GLY A 25 -10.60 -33.50 -14.38
CA GLY A 25 -10.99 -34.92 -14.45
C GLY A 25 -12.22 -35.22 -15.30
N ARG A 26 -12.91 -34.19 -15.83
CA ARG A 26 -14.10 -34.35 -16.69
C ARG A 26 -13.79 -34.37 -18.20
N SER A 27 -12.59 -33.92 -18.61
CA SER A 27 -12.19 -33.72 -20.03
C SER A 27 -13.11 -32.81 -20.85
N GLU A 28 -14.01 -32.08 -20.20
CA GLU A 28 -14.93 -31.12 -20.80
C GLU A 28 -14.27 -29.75 -21.00
N ILE A 29 -14.84 -28.95 -21.90
CA ILE A 29 -14.45 -27.55 -22.10
C ILE A 29 -15.13 -26.71 -21.01
N PHE A 30 -14.36 -25.87 -20.32
CA PHE A 30 -14.87 -24.94 -19.31
C PHE A 30 -14.36 -23.52 -19.55
N GLU A 31 -15.05 -22.54 -18.96
CA GLU A 31 -14.68 -21.13 -19.03
C GLU A 31 -13.37 -20.90 -18.24
N PHE A 32 -12.44 -20.17 -18.86
CA PHE A 32 -11.14 -19.87 -18.28
C PHE A 32 -10.71 -18.46 -18.65
N GLY A 33 -10.77 -17.54 -17.69
CA GLY A 33 -10.57 -16.11 -17.97
C GLY A 33 -11.52 -15.60 -19.07
N CYS A 34 -10.96 -15.04 -20.15
CA CYS A 34 -11.72 -14.61 -21.32
C CYS A 34 -11.73 -15.64 -22.48
N THR A 35 -11.36 -16.89 -22.20
CA THR A 35 -11.29 -17.99 -23.19
C THR A 35 -11.95 -19.25 -22.62
N GLN A 36 -11.82 -20.35 -23.35
CA GLN A 36 -12.17 -21.69 -22.90
C GLN A 36 -10.92 -22.54 -22.76
N LEU A 37 -10.94 -23.48 -21.81
CA LEU A 37 -9.86 -24.43 -21.55
C LEU A 37 -10.42 -25.85 -21.51
N ARG A 38 -9.65 -26.80 -22.04
CA ARG A 38 -9.90 -28.24 -21.92
C ARG A 38 -8.64 -28.90 -21.39
N VAL A 39 -8.76 -29.66 -20.31
CA VAL A 39 -7.65 -30.42 -19.73
C VAL A 39 -7.93 -31.92 -19.90
N PRO A 40 -7.19 -32.62 -20.78
CA PRO A 40 -7.32 -34.07 -20.92
C PRO A 40 -6.98 -34.81 -19.63
N VAL A 41 -7.70 -35.89 -19.33
CA VAL A 41 -7.46 -36.72 -18.15
C VAL A 41 -6.08 -37.37 -18.18
N GLU A 42 -5.57 -37.74 -19.35
CA GLU A 42 -4.24 -38.32 -19.52
C GLU A 42 -3.15 -37.32 -19.09
N GLU A 43 -3.31 -36.05 -19.48
CA GLU A 43 -2.38 -34.99 -19.09
C GLU A 43 -2.45 -34.69 -17.59
N LEU A 44 -3.65 -34.66 -17.02
CA LEU A 44 -3.84 -34.50 -15.58
C LEU A 44 -3.18 -35.64 -14.79
N ASN A 45 -3.34 -36.89 -15.23
CA ASN A 45 -2.72 -38.06 -14.62
C ASN A 45 -1.18 -37.98 -14.69
N ARG A 46 -0.63 -37.57 -15.84
CA ARG A 46 0.81 -37.35 -16.00
C ARG A 46 1.35 -36.27 -15.05
N LEU A 47 0.58 -35.21 -14.81
CA LEU A 47 1.00 -34.07 -14.01
C LEU A 47 0.60 -34.15 -12.54
N LYS A 48 -0.14 -35.17 -12.10
CA LYS A 48 -0.75 -35.27 -10.75
C LYS A 48 0.21 -34.96 -9.60
N HIS A 49 1.47 -35.40 -9.68
CA HIS A 49 2.49 -35.18 -8.64
C HIS A 49 3.25 -33.84 -8.79
N ASN A 50 3.00 -33.13 -9.88
CA ASN A 50 3.65 -31.87 -10.26
C ASN A 50 2.65 -30.71 -10.31
N LEU A 51 1.57 -30.78 -9.54
CA LEU A 51 0.61 -29.69 -9.38
C LEU A 51 0.77 -29.00 -8.02
N ASN A 52 0.54 -27.70 -8.03
CA ASN A 52 0.38 -26.84 -6.86
C ASN A 52 -1.05 -26.29 -6.86
N PHE A 53 -1.68 -26.26 -5.69
CA PHE A 53 -3.05 -25.78 -5.53
C PHE A 53 -3.07 -24.47 -4.76
N SER A 54 -3.72 -23.48 -5.35
CA SER A 54 -3.99 -22.22 -4.66
C SER A 54 -5.11 -22.38 -3.63
N PRO A 55 -5.20 -21.50 -2.62
CA PRO A 55 -6.22 -21.64 -1.58
C PRO A 55 -7.66 -21.41 -2.07
N CYS A 56 -7.83 -20.85 -3.27
CA CYS A 56 -9.13 -20.72 -3.94
C CYS A 56 -9.49 -21.93 -4.81
N GLY A 57 -8.73 -23.04 -4.74
CA GLY A 57 -9.06 -24.27 -5.47
C GLY A 57 -8.72 -24.22 -6.96
N VAL A 58 -7.73 -23.43 -7.36
CA VAL A 58 -7.19 -23.42 -8.74
C VAL A 58 -5.87 -24.18 -8.76
N ALA A 59 -5.71 -25.07 -9.73
CA ALA A 59 -4.51 -25.87 -9.92
C ALA A 59 -3.51 -25.20 -10.88
N PHE A 60 -2.23 -25.28 -10.53
CA PHE A 60 -1.12 -24.78 -11.33
C PHE A 60 -0.04 -25.85 -11.49
N VAL A 61 0.61 -25.89 -12.64
CA VAL A 61 1.77 -26.75 -12.87
C VAL A 61 2.99 -26.22 -12.10
N ASN A 62 3.73 -27.11 -11.47
CA ASN A 62 4.95 -26.78 -10.72
C ASN A 62 6.06 -26.25 -11.63
N GLN A 63 6.89 -25.37 -11.07
CA GLN A 63 8.05 -24.80 -11.77
C GLN A 63 9.09 -25.84 -12.21
N SER A 64 9.07 -27.04 -11.61
CA SER A 64 9.94 -28.17 -11.98
C SER A 64 9.62 -28.73 -13.37
N VAL A 65 8.38 -28.59 -13.84
CA VAL A 65 7.96 -29.02 -15.17
C VAL A 65 8.10 -27.87 -16.16
N VAL A 66 7.50 -26.72 -15.85
CA VAL A 66 7.56 -25.53 -16.70
C VAL A 66 7.47 -24.26 -15.87
N LYS A 67 8.37 -23.32 -16.13
CA LYS A 67 8.34 -22.00 -15.50
C LYS A 67 7.45 -21.06 -16.31
N GLY A 68 6.43 -20.51 -15.66
CA GLY A 68 5.47 -19.62 -16.30
C GLY A 68 6.10 -18.32 -16.84
N VAL A 69 5.44 -17.72 -17.83
CA VAL A 69 5.85 -16.45 -18.43
C VAL A 69 5.87 -15.30 -17.42
N LEU A 70 4.82 -15.17 -16.59
CA LEU A 70 4.74 -14.14 -15.55
C LEU A 70 5.87 -14.26 -14.50
N PRO A 71 6.13 -15.44 -13.90
CA PRO A 71 7.29 -15.66 -13.04
C PRO A 71 8.62 -15.22 -13.66
N ARG A 72 8.90 -15.59 -14.91
CA ARG A 72 10.15 -15.22 -15.61
C ARG A 72 10.30 -13.70 -15.73
N MET A 73 9.28 -13.04 -16.27
CA MET A 73 9.28 -11.59 -16.45
C MET A 73 9.40 -10.84 -15.12
N LEU A 74 8.65 -11.25 -14.09
CA LEU A 74 8.68 -10.59 -12.79
C LEU A 74 10.01 -10.78 -12.07
N GLU A 75 10.65 -11.93 -12.22
CA GLU A 75 11.98 -12.18 -11.69
C GLU A 75 13.02 -11.22 -12.28
N GLU A 76 13.03 -11.03 -13.60
CA GLU A 76 13.89 -10.05 -14.28
C GLU A 76 13.65 -8.62 -13.78
N ILE A 77 12.39 -8.21 -13.67
CA ILE A 77 12.01 -6.88 -13.18
C ILE A 77 12.45 -6.67 -11.73
N LEU A 78 12.23 -7.67 -10.86
CA LEU A 78 12.61 -7.59 -9.45
C LEU A 78 14.12 -7.60 -9.26
N ASN A 79 14.85 -8.44 -10.01
CA ASN A 79 16.32 -8.48 -9.97
C ASN A 79 16.92 -7.15 -10.44
N THR A 80 16.43 -6.60 -11.56
CA THR A 80 16.81 -5.27 -12.04
C THR A 80 16.54 -4.20 -10.97
N ARG A 81 15.38 -4.28 -10.31
CA ARG A 81 15.03 -3.35 -9.24
C ARG A 81 15.97 -3.48 -8.03
N LEU A 82 16.38 -4.69 -7.68
CA LEU A 82 17.35 -4.94 -6.60
C LEU A 82 18.71 -4.31 -6.95
N MET A 83 19.19 -4.50 -8.18
CA MET A 83 20.42 -3.88 -8.68
C MET A 83 20.36 -2.34 -8.58
N VAL A 84 19.27 -1.72 -9.06
CA VAL A 84 19.08 -0.26 -8.97
C VAL A 84 19.12 0.21 -7.51
N LYS A 85 18.44 -0.50 -6.61
CA LYS A 85 18.44 -0.17 -5.18
C LYS A 85 19.82 -0.36 -4.53
N GLN A 86 20.62 -1.31 -4.98
CA GLN A 86 21.99 -1.49 -4.52
C GLN A 86 22.89 -0.34 -4.97
N SER A 87 22.81 0.05 -6.25
CA SER A 87 23.53 1.23 -6.77
C SER A 87 23.13 2.52 -6.03
N MET A 88 21.87 2.65 -5.60
CA MET A 88 21.45 3.77 -4.74
C MET A 88 22.14 3.77 -3.38
N LYS A 89 22.39 2.60 -2.78
CA LYS A 89 23.08 2.51 -1.48
C LYS A 89 24.55 2.87 -1.59
N GLU A 90 25.19 2.53 -2.70
CA GLU A 90 26.61 2.82 -2.96
C GLU A 90 26.84 4.30 -3.28
N ARG A 91 25.95 4.93 -4.06
CA ARG A 91 26.16 6.28 -4.61
C ARG A 91 25.41 7.37 -3.85
N LYS A 92 25.50 7.41 -2.52
CA LYS A 92 24.73 8.36 -1.68
C LYS A 92 25.06 9.84 -1.90
N ASN A 93 26.29 10.14 -2.34
CA ASN A 93 26.81 11.51 -2.37
C ASN A 93 26.27 12.35 -3.54
N ASN A 94 25.77 11.72 -4.62
CA ASN A 94 25.26 12.43 -5.79
C ASN A 94 23.73 12.55 -5.75
N LYS A 95 23.22 13.73 -5.33
CA LYS A 95 21.78 14.00 -5.20
C LYS A 95 21.01 13.85 -6.51
N THR A 96 21.57 14.29 -7.63
CA THR A 96 20.92 14.20 -8.95
C THR A 96 20.76 12.74 -9.38
N LEU A 97 21.83 11.95 -9.25
CA LEU A 97 21.79 10.53 -9.56
C LEU A 97 20.83 9.77 -8.62
N GLN A 98 20.79 10.11 -7.33
CA GLN A 98 19.84 9.54 -6.38
C GLN A 98 18.38 9.76 -6.82
N ARG A 99 18.03 10.97 -7.28
CA ARG A 99 16.69 11.26 -7.79
C ARG A 99 16.34 10.39 -9.01
N VAL A 100 17.27 10.25 -9.96
CA VAL A 100 17.07 9.43 -11.16
C VAL A 100 16.91 7.95 -10.80
N LEU A 101 17.78 7.39 -9.96
CA LEU A 101 17.69 5.99 -9.53
C LEU A 101 16.43 5.72 -8.71
N HIS A 102 16.02 6.67 -7.86
CA HIS A 102 14.77 6.58 -7.11
C HIS A 102 13.54 6.55 -8.04
N ALA A 103 13.54 7.39 -9.09
CA ALA A 103 12.48 7.35 -10.11
C ALA A 103 12.47 6.01 -10.85
N ARG A 104 13.65 5.49 -11.25
CA ARG A 104 13.78 4.17 -11.91
C ARG A 104 13.25 3.02 -11.04
N GLN A 105 13.63 2.93 -9.76
CA GLN A 105 13.13 1.85 -8.89
C GLN A 105 11.62 1.95 -8.65
N LEU A 106 11.06 3.17 -8.67
CA LEU A 106 9.64 3.39 -8.52
C LEU A 106 8.89 2.95 -9.78
N GLY A 107 9.44 3.24 -10.97
CA GLY A 107 8.93 2.74 -12.25
C GLY A 107 8.91 1.21 -12.28
N LEU A 108 10.01 0.55 -11.93
CA LEU A 108 10.08 -0.92 -11.85
C LEU A 108 9.09 -1.50 -10.83
N LYS A 109 8.90 -0.83 -9.68
CA LYS A 109 7.88 -1.21 -8.69
C LYS A 109 6.48 -1.11 -9.30
N LEU A 110 6.19 -0.03 -10.03
CA LEU A 110 4.89 0.17 -10.66
C LEU A 110 4.63 -0.90 -11.70
N ILE A 111 5.60 -1.18 -12.59
CA ILE A 111 5.49 -2.26 -13.60
C ILE A 111 5.15 -3.59 -12.92
N ALA A 112 5.89 -3.99 -11.89
CA ALA A 112 5.63 -5.24 -11.19
C ALA A 112 4.23 -5.28 -10.53
N ASN A 113 3.76 -4.15 -10.00
CA ASN A 113 2.42 -4.08 -9.38
C ASN A 113 1.29 -4.11 -10.43
N VAL A 114 1.46 -3.45 -11.58
CA VAL A 114 0.45 -3.46 -12.65
C VAL A 114 0.41 -4.81 -13.39
N THR A 115 1.51 -5.57 -13.42
CA THR A 115 1.52 -6.94 -13.97
C THR A 115 0.48 -7.82 -13.27
N TYR A 116 0.40 -7.78 -11.94
CA TYR A 116 -0.67 -8.47 -11.22
C TYR A 116 -2.04 -7.84 -11.53
N GLY A 117 -2.15 -6.51 -11.53
CA GLY A 117 -3.42 -5.83 -11.84
C GLY A 117 -4.00 -6.20 -13.21
N TYR A 118 -3.14 -6.53 -14.17
CA TYR A 118 -3.53 -6.99 -15.50
C TYR A 118 -4.30 -8.31 -15.48
N THR A 119 -3.97 -9.24 -14.56
CA THR A 119 -4.64 -10.55 -14.51
C THR A 119 -6.09 -10.43 -14.06
N ALA A 120 -6.47 -9.39 -13.32
CA ALA A 120 -7.82 -9.20 -12.79
C ALA A 120 -8.60 -8.03 -13.45
N ALA A 121 -8.16 -7.55 -14.61
CA ALA A 121 -8.70 -6.36 -15.26
C ALA A 121 -10.03 -6.62 -16.01
N ASN A 122 -11.13 -6.87 -15.29
CA ASN A 122 -12.40 -7.29 -15.91
C ASN A 122 -13.16 -6.18 -16.68
N PHE A 123 -12.94 -4.90 -16.36
CA PHE A 123 -13.70 -3.79 -16.99
C PHE A 123 -13.10 -3.33 -18.33
N SER A 124 -11.77 -3.25 -18.43
CA SER A 124 -11.07 -2.70 -19.59
C SER A 124 -9.79 -3.49 -19.96
N GLY A 125 -9.63 -4.70 -19.41
CA GLY A 125 -8.50 -5.56 -19.70
C GLY A 125 -8.66 -6.28 -21.03
N ARG A 126 -7.53 -6.64 -21.65
CA ARG A 126 -7.52 -7.36 -22.93
C ARG A 126 -7.45 -8.88 -22.77
N MET A 127 -6.99 -9.35 -21.61
CA MET A 127 -6.85 -10.78 -21.30
C MET A 127 -6.96 -11.02 -19.79
N PRO A 128 -8.13 -10.74 -19.18
CA PRO A 128 -8.35 -11.04 -17.76
C PRO A 128 -8.42 -12.56 -17.52
N CYS A 129 -7.90 -13.00 -16.38
CA CYS A 129 -8.03 -14.37 -15.87
C CYS A 129 -8.22 -14.30 -14.35
N ILE A 130 -9.49 -14.45 -13.94
CA ILE A 130 -9.92 -14.35 -12.56
C ILE A 130 -9.25 -15.44 -11.71
N GLU A 131 -9.06 -16.64 -12.27
CA GLU A 131 -8.38 -17.76 -11.62
C GLU A 131 -6.99 -17.35 -11.15
N VAL A 132 -6.17 -16.76 -12.04
CA VAL A 132 -4.82 -16.32 -11.71
C VAL A 132 -4.85 -15.17 -10.70
N GLY A 133 -5.70 -14.16 -10.93
CA GLY A 133 -5.80 -12.99 -10.04
C GLY A 133 -6.19 -13.36 -8.61
N ASP A 134 -7.25 -14.15 -8.46
CA ASP A 134 -7.76 -14.58 -7.16
C ASP A 134 -6.77 -15.49 -6.44
N SER A 135 -6.09 -16.40 -7.16
CA SER A 135 -5.04 -17.25 -6.57
C SER A 135 -3.92 -16.42 -5.95
N VAL A 136 -3.48 -15.33 -6.61
CA VAL A 136 -2.45 -14.44 -6.08
C VAL A 136 -2.90 -13.75 -4.80
N VAL A 137 -4.11 -13.17 -4.79
CA VAL A 137 -4.66 -12.48 -3.61
C VAL A 137 -4.89 -13.44 -2.45
N SER A 138 -5.51 -14.57 -2.74
CA SER A 138 -5.82 -15.59 -1.75
C SER A 138 -4.54 -16.14 -1.11
N LYS A 139 -3.53 -16.45 -1.91
CA LYS A 139 -2.22 -16.92 -1.40
C LYS A 139 -1.47 -15.86 -0.60
N ALA A 140 -1.55 -14.59 -1.02
CA ALA A 140 -0.98 -13.48 -0.27
C ALA A 140 -1.67 -13.29 1.10
N ARG A 141 -2.99 -13.44 1.15
CA ARG A 141 -3.76 -13.40 2.40
C ARG A 141 -3.39 -14.56 3.32
N GLU A 142 -3.37 -15.78 2.80
CA GLU A 142 -2.93 -16.98 3.54
C GLU A 142 -1.51 -16.78 4.11
N THR A 143 -0.60 -16.20 3.33
CA THR A 143 0.77 -15.90 3.76
C THR A 143 0.80 -14.94 4.96
N LEU A 144 -0.01 -13.88 4.93
CA LEU A 144 -0.12 -12.95 6.05
C LEU A 144 -0.76 -13.61 7.28
N GLU A 145 -1.82 -14.39 7.09
CA GLU A 145 -2.51 -15.10 8.19
C GLU A 145 -1.59 -16.14 8.85
N ARG A 146 -0.78 -16.86 8.07
CA ARG A 146 0.27 -17.76 8.58
C ARG A 146 1.34 -17.00 9.37
N ALA A 147 1.81 -15.86 8.87
CA ALA A 147 2.78 -15.04 9.58
C ALA A 147 2.22 -14.52 10.92
N ILE A 148 0.96 -14.10 10.96
CA ILE A 148 0.28 -13.68 12.18
C ILE A 148 0.16 -14.85 13.17
N SER A 149 -0.23 -16.02 12.69
CA SER A 149 -0.34 -17.23 13.52
C SER A 149 1.01 -17.63 14.10
N LEU A 150 2.09 -17.59 13.32
CA LEU A 150 3.45 -17.87 13.78
C LEU A 150 3.88 -16.92 14.91
N VAL A 151 3.59 -15.62 14.78
CA VAL A 151 3.87 -14.64 15.83
C VAL A 151 3.06 -14.90 17.10
N LYS A 152 1.79 -15.30 16.96
CA LYS A 152 0.92 -15.60 18.10
C LYS A 152 1.29 -16.91 18.81
N SER A 153 1.74 -17.93 18.09
CA SER A 153 2.07 -19.23 18.66
C SER A 153 3.40 -19.25 19.41
N ASN A 154 4.33 -18.34 19.08
CA ASN A 154 5.62 -18.27 19.75
C ASN A 154 5.58 -17.35 20.98
N SER A 155 5.40 -17.95 22.15
CA SER A 155 5.34 -17.25 23.44
C SER A 155 6.66 -16.60 23.86
N GLN A 156 7.81 -17.04 23.34
CA GLN A 156 9.12 -16.51 23.70
C GLN A 156 9.31 -15.04 23.31
N TRP A 157 8.64 -14.61 22.24
CA TRP A 157 8.69 -13.22 21.80
C TRP A 157 7.88 -12.26 22.67
N GLY A 158 6.94 -12.77 23.49
CA GLY A 158 6.03 -11.94 24.28
C GLY A 158 5.26 -10.91 23.43
N ALA A 159 4.98 -11.28 22.18
CA ALA A 159 4.52 -10.38 21.13
C ALA A 159 3.01 -10.47 20.90
N LYS A 160 2.39 -9.36 20.52
CA LYS A 160 0.96 -9.29 20.15
C LYS A 160 0.79 -8.59 18.82
N VAL A 161 0.19 -9.25 17.83
CA VAL A 161 -0.17 -8.60 16.57
C VAL A 161 -1.40 -7.70 16.82
N ILE A 162 -1.26 -6.39 16.61
CA ILE A 162 -2.29 -5.39 16.90
C ILE A 162 -2.93 -4.77 15.64
N TYR A 163 -2.28 -4.90 14.49
CA TYR A 163 -2.77 -4.39 13.22
C TYR A 163 -2.17 -5.19 12.05
N GLY A 164 -2.92 -5.30 10.96
CA GLY A 164 -2.46 -5.90 9.71
C GLY A 164 -3.13 -5.24 8.51
N ASP A 165 -2.36 -4.95 7.47
CA ASP A 165 -2.86 -4.40 6.22
C ASP A 165 -2.13 -5.03 5.04
N THR A 166 -2.78 -5.99 4.39
CA THR A 166 -2.40 -6.66 3.13
C THR A 166 -1.01 -7.32 3.13
N ASP A 167 0.06 -6.52 3.21
CA ASP A 167 1.46 -6.93 3.16
C ASP A 167 2.26 -6.50 4.41
N SER A 168 1.60 -5.97 5.42
CA SER A 168 2.22 -5.51 6.66
C SER A 168 1.46 -5.98 7.90
N MET A 169 2.20 -6.18 9.00
CA MET A 169 1.64 -6.43 10.33
C MET A 169 2.38 -5.60 11.37
N PHE A 170 1.67 -5.16 12.40
CA PHE A 170 2.21 -4.41 13.52
C PHE A 170 2.23 -5.32 14.73
N VAL A 171 3.40 -5.47 15.30
CA VAL A 171 3.65 -6.34 16.45
C VAL A 171 4.01 -5.46 17.65
N LEU A 172 3.17 -5.51 18.68
CA LEU A 172 3.42 -4.89 19.96
C LEU A 172 4.25 -5.83 20.83
N VAL A 173 5.34 -5.33 21.41
CA VAL A 173 6.19 -6.03 22.37
C VAL A 173 6.16 -5.26 23.71
N PRO A 174 5.23 -5.57 24.63
CA PRO A 174 5.02 -4.79 25.85
C PRO A 174 6.26 -4.79 26.75
N GLY A 175 6.58 -3.62 27.32
CA GLY A 175 7.69 -3.48 28.28
C GLY A 175 9.09 -3.62 27.68
N LYS A 176 9.22 -3.75 26.35
CA LYS A 176 10.52 -3.86 25.67
C LYS A 176 11.07 -2.51 25.27
N SER A 177 12.39 -2.37 25.39
CA SER A 177 13.14 -1.24 24.85
C SER A 177 13.11 -1.23 23.32
N ARG A 178 13.46 -0.09 22.71
CA ARG A 178 13.57 0.03 21.25
C ARG A 178 14.55 -0.99 20.66
N GLN A 179 15.69 -1.21 21.32
CA GLN A 179 16.72 -2.13 20.87
C GLN A 179 16.22 -3.58 20.90
N GLU A 180 15.56 -3.99 21.97
CA GLU A 180 14.91 -5.31 22.04
C GLU A 180 13.81 -5.47 20.98
N ALA A 181 13.01 -4.43 20.73
CA ALA A 181 11.99 -4.46 19.70
C ALA A 181 12.58 -4.68 18.29
N PHE A 182 13.73 -4.06 17.98
CA PHE A 182 14.46 -4.34 16.73
C PHE A 182 14.95 -5.79 16.67
N ARG A 183 15.49 -6.32 17.77
CA ARG A 183 15.97 -7.71 17.83
C ARG A 183 14.82 -8.70 17.60
N ILE A 184 13.73 -8.58 18.38
CA ILE A 184 12.54 -9.43 18.25
C ILE A 184 11.92 -9.29 16.85
N GLY A 185 11.85 -8.07 16.32
CA GLY A 185 11.35 -7.82 14.96
C GLY A 185 12.21 -8.51 13.88
N ALA A 186 13.53 -8.60 14.07
CA ALA A 186 14.43 -9.30 13.17
C ALA A 186 14.24 -10.82 13.26
N GLU A 187 14.13 -11.38 14.47
CA GLU A 187 13.84 -12.80 14.71
C GLU A 187 12.51 -13.21 14.06
N ILE A 188 11.45 -12.40 14.23
CA ILE A 188 10.14 -12.62 13.58
C ILE A 188 10.28 -12.57 12.06
N ALA A 189 10.99 -11.56 11.53
CA ALA A 189 11.17 -11.42 10.09
C ALA A 189 11.91 -12.61 9.47
N GLU A 190 12.92 -13.13 10.15
CA GLU A 190 13.67 -14.31 9.75
C GLU A 190 12.81 -15.57 9.81
N ALA A 191 12.13 -15.82 10.94
CA ALA A 191 11.25 -16.98 11.11
C ALA A 191 10.14 -17.03 10.04
N VAL A 192 9.46 -15.91 9.80
CA VAL A 192 8.43 -15.82 8.73
C VAL A 192 9.06 -16.01 7.35
N THR A 193 10.26 -15.49 7.11
CA THR A 193 10.94 -15.68 5.81
C THR A 193 11.28 -17.15 5.57
N ASN A 194 11.75 -17.86 6.61
CA ASN A 194 12.12 -19.27 6.52
C ASN A 194 10.90 -20.20 6.35
N ASP A 195 9.73 -19.80 6.84
CA ASP A 195 8.45 -20.51 6.64
C ASP A 195 7.88 -20.35 5.21
N ASN A 196 8.51 -19.54 4.35
CA ASN A 196 7.98 -19.22 3.03
C ASN A 196 8.95 -19.59 1.89
N PRO A 197 8.40 -19.97 0.71
CA PRO A 197 9.23 -20.26 -0.46
C PRO A 197 9.91 -19.00 -1.00
N LYS A 198 11.11 -19.17 -1.57
CA LYS A 198 11.79 -18.08 -2.29
C LYS A 198 10.93 -17.62 -3.48
N PRO A 199 10.85 -16.31 -3.80
CA PRO A 199 11.55 -15.18 -3.18
C PRO A 199 10.71 -14.41 -2.15
N VAL A 200 9.72 -15.04 -1.50
CA VAL A 200 8.91 -14.39 -0.46
C VAL A 200 9.79 -14.15 0.76
N LYS A 201 9.89 -12.90 1.19
CA LYS A 201 10.70 -12.48 2.34
C LYS A 201 9.99 -11.39 3.12
N LEU A 202 9.91 -11.58 4.44
CA LEU A 202 9.48 -10.54 5.36
C LEU A 202 10.68 -9.65 5.72
N LYS A 203 10.46 -8.34 5.77
CA LYS A 203 11.49 -7.37 6.13
C LYS A 203 10.99 -6.54 7.30
N LEU A 204 11.79 -6.47 8.36
CA LEU A 204 11.65 -5.43 9.37
C LEU A 204 12.00 -4.08 8.72
N GLU A 205 11.00 -3.23 8.51
CA GLU A 205 11.24 -1.88 7.99
C GLU A 205 11.60 -0.89 9.10
N LYS A 206 10.89 -0.96 10.24
CA LYS A 206 10.93 0.08 11.27
C LYS A 206 10.26 -0.34 12.56
N VAL A 207 10.60 0.38 13.63
CA VAL A 207 9.94 0.34 14.94
C VAL A 207 9.30 1.70 15.22
N TYR A 208 8.06 1.70 15.73
CA TYR A 208 7.40 2.92 16.18
C TYR A 208 7.49 3.07 17.70
N GLN A 209 7.90 4.25 18.17
CA GLN A 209 7.88 4.60 19.59
C GLN A 209 7.86 6.13 19.77
N PRO A 210 6.74 6.76 20.16
CA PRO A 210 5.38 6.19 20.31
C PRO A 210 4.65 5.98 18.97
N CYS A 211 3.47 5.34 19.04
CA CYS A 211 2.57 5.10 17.92
C CYS A 211 1.10 5.29 18.34
N LEU A 212 0.27 5.82 17.45
CA LEU A 212 -1.18 5.92 17.59
C LEU A 212 -1.85 5.30 16.35
N LEU A 213 -2.65 4.27 16.58
CA LEU A 213 -3.49 3.64 15.57
C LEU A 213 -4.91 4.17 15.73
N GLN A 214 -5.42 4.92 14.75
CA GLN A 214 -6.76 5.50 14.81
C GLN A 214 -7.78 4.54 14.18
N THR A 215 -7.59 4.20 12.90
CA THR A 215 -8.42 3.24 12.17
C THR A 215 -7.58 2.54 11.10
N LYS A 216 -8.19 1.62 10.34
CA LYS A 216 -7.55 1.04 9.15
C LYS A 216 -6.99 2.15 8.23
N LYS A 217 -5.73 2.01 7.84
CA LYS A 217 -4.97 2.97 7.01
C LYS A 217 -4.84 4.39 7.61
N ARG A 218 -5.11 4.58 8.90
CA ARG A 218 -4.96 5.85 9.62
C ARG A 218 -4.16 5.65 10.90
N TYR A 219 -2.88 6.01 10.86
CA TYR A 219 -1.98 5.88 12.01
C TYR A 219 -0.82 6.87 11.91
N VAL A 220 -0.20 7.13 13.05
CA VAL A 220 0.93 8.06 13.18
C VAL A 220 1.88 7.62 14.28
N GLY A 221 3.18 7.85 14.09
CA GLY A 221 4.15 7.53 15.11
C GLY A 221 5.53 8.13 14.84
N TYR A 222 6.38 8.03 15.84
CA TYR A 222 7.81 8.27 15.71
C TYR A 222 8.50 7.00 15.26
N MET A 223 8.98 7.04 14.02
CA MET A 223 9.58 5.94 13.30
C MET A 223 11.09 5.93 13.46
N TYR A 224 11.61 4.75 13.76
CA TYR A 224 13.03 4.43 13.77
C TYR A 224 13.31 3.31 12.78
N GLU A 225 14.30 3.47 11.91
CA GLU A 225 14.71 2.48 10.91
C GLU A 225 15.91 1.64 11.38
N SER A 226 16.65 2.11 12.38
CA SER A 226 17.75 1.35 13.00
C SER A 226 17.80 1.53 14.53
N PRO A 227 18.41 0.58 15.26
CA PRO A 227 18.63 0.71 16.71
C PRO A 227 19.50 1.93 17.08
N SER A 228 20.45 2.27 16.20
CA SER A 228 21.39 3.38 16.35
C SER A 228 20.80 4.75 16.00
N GLN A 229 19.59 4.80 15.44
CA GLN A 229 18.93 6.06 15.12
C GLN A 229 18.49 6.76 16.41
N ASP A 230 19.06 7.95 16.65
CA ASP A 230 18.75 8.76 17.83
C ASP A 230 17.44 9.55 17.66
N LYS A 231 17.37 10.36 16.60
CA LYS A 231 16.20 11.21 16.32
C LYS A 231 15.12 10.45 15.54
N PRO A 232 13.85 10.47 16.00
CA PRO A 232 12.77 9.84 15.26
C PRO A 232 12.41 10.60 13.99
N VAL A 233 11.79 9.90 13.05
CA VAL A 233 11.08 10.50 11.91
C VAL A 233 9.59 10.48 12.22
N TYR A 234 8.90 11.62 12.09
CA TYR A 234 7.45 11.67 12.17
C TYR A 234 6.86 11.01 10.91
N ASP A 235 6.25 9.83 11.07
CA ASP A 235 5.59 9.12 9.97
C ASP A 235 4.09 9.08 10.23
N ALA A 236 3.33 9.65 9.30
CA ALA A 236 1.89 9.75 9.35
C ALA A 236 1.29 9.12 8.09
N LYS A 237 0.30 8.24 8.27
CA LYS A 237 -0.42 7.56 7.19
C LYS A 237 -1.91 7.85 7.29
N GLY A 238 -2.47 8.40 6.23
CA GLY A 238 -3.92 8.61 6.05
C GLY A 238 -4.58 9.66 6.94
N ILE A 239 -3.90 10.15 7.99
CA ILE A 239 -4.38 11.23 8.86
C ILE A 239 -4.25 12.60 8.20
N GLU A 240 -4.92 13.60 8.76
CA GLU A 240 -5.12 14.93 8.19
C GLU A 240 -3.81 15.69 7.94
N THR A 241 -2.69 15.33 8.58
CA THR A 241 -1.37 15.95 8.35
C THR A 241 -0.79 15.67 6.97
N VAL A 242 -1.17 14.56 6.33
CA VAL A 242 -0.67 14.17 4.99
C VAL A 242 -1.73 14.27 3.91
N ARG A 243 -2.99 14.50 4.30
CA ARG A 243 -4.08 14.71 3.36
C ARG A 243 -4.04 16.15 2.84
N ARG A 244 -4.45 16.33 1.59
CA ARG A 244 -4.45 17.64 0.93
C ARG A 244 -5.85 18.24 0.81
N ASP A 245 -6.81 17.70 1.57
CA ASP A 245 -8.23 17.93 1.36
C ASP A 245 -8.82 18.91 2.40
N GLY A 246 -8.09 19.16 3.49
CA GLY A 246 -8.32 20.27 4.43
C GLY A 246 -7.43 21.49 4.15
N CYS A 247 -7.46 22.46 5.06
CA CYS A 247 -6.60 23.64 5.01
C CYS A 247 -5.25 23.41 5.73
N PRO A 248 -4.18 24.15 5.38
CA PRO A 248 -2.86 24.02 6.00
C PRO A 248 -2.85 24.15 7.53
N ALA A 249 -3.72 25.00 8.09
CA ALA A 249 -3.85 25.18 9.54
C ALA A 249 -4.15 23.85 10.26
N VAL A 250 -5.08 23.05 9.74
CA VAL A 250 -5.46 21.76 10.35
C VAL A 250 -4.25 20.83 10.42
N ALA A 251 -3.52 20.68 9.32
CA ALA A 251 -2.34 19.82 9.26
C ALA A 251 -1.25 20.27 10.25
N LYS A 252 -0.94 21.58 10.28
CA LYS A 252 0.10 22.13 11.16
C LYS A 252 -0.26 22.02 12.64
N VAL A 253 -1.50 22.36 13.00
CA VAL A 253 -1.98 22.29 14.38
C VAL A 253 -2.02 20.84 14.86
N LEU A 254 -2.54 19.91 14.04
CA LEU A 254 -2.57 18.50 14.39
C LEU A 254 -1.16 17.91 14.54
N GLU A 255 -0.26 18.17 13.59
CA GLU A 255 1.13 17.68 13.67
C GLU A 255 1.82 18.19 14.93
N LYS A 256 1.74 19.50 15.22
CA LYS A 256 2.38 20.06 16.41
C LYS A 256 1.76 19.51 17.70
N SER A 257 0.45 19.29 17.72
CA SER A 257 -0.26 18.69 18.87
C SER A 257 0.22 17.26 19.14
N LEU A 258 0.37 16.45 18.08
CA LEU A 258 0.87 15.08 18.17
C LEU A 258 2.35 15.04 18.60
N ARG A 259 3.18 15.97 18.11
CA ARG A 259 4.57 16.09 18.54
C ARG A 259 4.68 16.43 20.03
N ILE A 260 3.91 17.41 20.50
CA ILE A 260 3.84 17.74 21.94
C ILE A 260 3.45 16.48 22.72
N LEU A 261 2.38 15.78 22.32
CA LEU A 261 1.94 14.56 22.99
C LEU A 261 3.03 13.47 23.02
N PHE A 262 3.74 13.27 21.91
CA PHE A 262 4.78 12.24 21.81
C PHE A 262 6.04 12.57 22.61
N GLU A 263 6.39 13.84 22.71
CA GLU A 263 7.59 14.33 23.39
C GLU A 263 7.36 14.47 24.90
N THR A 264 6.22 15.00 25.33
CA THR A 264 5.96 15.33 26.73
C THR A 264 5.06 14.34 27.44
N LYS A 265 4.24 13.59 26.69
CA LYS A 265 3.16 12.74 27.23
C LYS A 265 2.15 13.51 28.11
N ASP A 266 2.10 14.83 27.99
CA ASP A 266 1.22 15.70 28.78
C ASP A 266 0.13 16.32 27.91
N VAL A 267 -1.09 15.85 28.11
CA VAL A 267 -2.30 16.30 27.40
C VAL A 267 -2.65 17.76 27.75
N SER A 268 -2.24 18.26 28.92
CA SER A 268 -2.49 19.65 29.34
C SER A 268 -1.73 20.64 28.47
N LEU A 269 -0.50 20.30 28.06
CA LEU A 269 0.28 21.11 27.12
C LEU A 269 -0.34 21.12 25.72
N VAL A 270 -0.89 19.99 25.28
CA VAL A 270 -1.65 19.89 24.03
C VAL A 270 -2.87 20.80 24.08
N LYS A 271 -3.68 20.71 25.14
CA LYS A 271 -4.85 21.58 25.36
C LYS A 271 -4.47 23.05 25.30
N ARG A 272 -3.42 23.46 26.03
CA ARG A 272 -2.94 24.85 26.06
C ARG A 272 -2.51 25.32 24.67
N TYR A 273 -1.83 24.48 23.90
CA TYR A 273 -1.43 24.79 22.53
C TYR A 273 -2.64 24.98 21.62
N VAL A 274 -3.59 24.04 21.63
CA VAL A 274 -4.80 24.07 20.78
C VAL A 274 -5.68 25.28 21.11
N CYS A 275 -5.96 25.55 22.39
CA CYS A 275 -6.73 26.73 22.81
C CYS A 275 -6.07 28.04 22.33
N ARG A 276 -4.74 28.13 22.36
CA ARG A 276 -4.02 29.29 21.83
C ARG A 276 -4.21 29.44 20.31
N GLN A 277 -4.25 28.34 19.55
CA GLN A 277 -4.51 28.41 18.11
C GLN A 277 -5.96 28.85 17.84
N PHE A 278 -6.94 28.34 18.59
CA PHE A 278 -8.33 28.81 18.49
C PHE A 278 -8.44 30.30 18.80
N GLY A 279 -7.76 30.80 19.83
CA GLY A 279 -7.72 32.23 20.12
C GLY A 279 -7.16 33.07 18.95
N LYS A 280 -6.14 32.58 18.22
CA LYS A 280 -5.63 33.26 17.02
C LYS A 280 -6.64 33.29 15.88
N VAL A 281 -7.38 32.20 15.68
CA VAL A 281 -8.41 32.10 14.64
C VAL A 281 -9.56 33.05 14.96
N LEU A 282 -10.09 33.00 16.19
CA LEU A 282 -11.20 33.84 16.64
C LEU A 282 -10.87 35.33 16.65
N SER A 283 -9.60 35.69 16.92
CA SER A 283 -9.14 37.08 16.89
C SER A 283 -8.68 37.56 15.51
N GLY A 284 -8.84 36.75 14.44
CA GLY A 284 -8.46 37.13 13.07
C GLY A 284 -6.95 37.25 12.83
N ARG A 285 -6.09 36.74 13.72
CA ARG A 285 -4.62 36.83 13.62
C ARG A 285 -3.99 35.74 12.76
N ILE A 286 -4.80 34.80 12.26
CA ILE A 286 -4.33 33.74 11.37
C ILE A 286 -4.31 34.22 9.92
N SER A 287 -3.28 33.83 9.15
CA SER A 287 -3.23 34.14 7.72
C SER A 287 -4.34 33.41 6.96
N VAL A 288 -4.99 34.10 6.03
CA VAL A 288 -6.01 33.52 5.14
C VAL A 288 -5.43 32.36 4.30
N GLN A 289 -4.15 32.40 3.97
CA GLN A 289 -3.47 31.30 3.26
C GLN A 289 -3.49 30.00 4.06
N GLU A 290 -3.43 30.07 5.40
CA GLU A 290 -3.52 28.89 6.26
C GLU A 290 -4.93 28.29 6.30
N LEU A 291 -5.95 29.07 5.94
CA LEU A 291 -7.35 28.69 5.88
C LEU A 291 -7.81 28.32 4.46
N THR A 292 -6.92 28.38 3.47
CA THR A 292 -7.24 28.09 2.07
C THR A 292 -7.34 26.59 1.84
N PHE A 293 -8.49 26.14 1.33
CA PHE A 293 -8.69 24.81 0.81
C PHE A 293 -8.24 24.74 -0.65
N ALA A 294 -7.93 23.55 -1.14
CA ALA A 294 -7.68 23.33 -2.56
C ALA A 294 -8.27 21.98 -2.99
N ARG A 295 -9.25 21.97 -3.89
CA ARG A 295 -9.89 20.71 -4.37
C ARG A 295 -9.72 20.55 -5.87
N GLU A 296 -9.59 19.30 -6.30
CA GLU A 296 -9.44 18.96 -7.70
C GLU A 296 -10.73 19.24 -8.48
N TYR A 297 -10.58 19.93 -9.60
CA TYR A 297 -11.65 20.15 -10.57
C TYR A 297 -11.73 18.96 -11.53
N ARG A 298 -12.89 18.29 -11.58
CA ARG A 298 -13.10 17.05 -12.35
C ARG A 298 -13.66 17.31 -13.76
N GLY A 299 -13.72 18.56 -14.19
CA GLY A 299 -14.43 18.96 -15.41
C GLY A 299 -15.94 19.04 -15.20
N ALA A 300 -16.63 19.89 -15.95
CA ALA A 300 -18.07 20.12 -15.80
C ALA A 300 -18.90 18.81 -15.90
N ALA A 301 -18.54 17.92 -16.82
CA ALA A 301 -19.20 16.62 -17.01
C ALA A 301 -18.78 15.55 -15.98
N GLY A 302 -17.72 15.79 -15.20
CA GLY A 302 -17.24 14.85 -14.19
C GLY A 302 -18.03 14.90 -12.86
N TYR A 303 -19.02 15.79 -12.76
CA TYR A 303 -19.88 15.95 -11.60
C TYR A 303 -21.30 15.48 -11.92
N LYS A 304 -22.01 14.97 -10.90
CA LYS A 304 -23.43 14.66 -11.03
C LYS A 304 -24.24 15.93 -11.31
N PRO A 305 -25.34 15.85 -12.08
CA PRO A 305 -26.28 16.97 -12.22
C PRO A 305 -26.70 17.50 -10.84
N GLY A 306 -26.65 18.82 -10.65
CA GLY A 306 -26.97 19.47 -9.36
C GLY A 306 -25.91 19.35 -8.27
N ALA A 307 -24.72 18.80 -8.54
CA ALA A 307 -23.65 18.74 -7.55
C ALA A 307 -23.21 20.17 -7.14
N CYS A 308 -23.32 20.48 -5.85
CA CYS A 308 -22.81 21.71 -5.25
C CYS A 308 -21.43 21.44 -4.64
N VAL A 309 -20.38 21.65 -5.44
CA VAL A 309 -18.98 21.45 -5.03
C VAL A 309 -18.24 22.78 -5.20
N PRO A 310 -17.50 23.27 -4.20
CA PRO A 310 -16.86 24.59 -4.28
C PRO A 310 -16.01 24.81 -5.54
N ALA A 311 -15.22 23.81 -5.93
CA ALA A 311 -14.41 23.88 -7.15
C ALA A 311 -15.23 24.01 -8.44
N LEU A 312 -16.43 23.41 -8.48
CA LEU A 312 -17.34 23.48 -9.62
C LEU A 312 -18.09 24.82 -9.65
N GLU A 313 -18.56 25.30 -8.50
CA GLU A 313 -19.26 26.60 -8.45
C GLU A 313 -18.32 27.76 -8.79
N LEU A 314 -17.09 27.73 -8.27
CA LEU A 314 -16.09 28.72 -8.65
C LEU A 314 -15.74 28.65 -10.14
N ALA A 315 -15.60 27.44 -10.70
CA ALA A 315 -15.39 27.29 -12.13
C ALA A 315 -16.54 27.87 -12.97
N ARG A 316 -17.80 27.67 -12.54
CA ARG A 316 -18.98 28.26 -13.20
C ARG A 316 -18.95 29.79 -13.12
N GLN A 317 -18.70 30.34 -11.94
CA GLN A 317 -18.60 31.79 -11.74
C GLN A 317 -17.48 32.39 -12.59
N TRP A 318 -16.28 31.81 -12.58
CA TRP A 318 -15.16 32.32 -13.38
C TRP A 318 -15.46 32.26 -14.88
N ARG A 319 -16.14 31.20 -15.34
CA ARG A 319 -16.56 31.08 -16.74
C ARG A 319 -17.57 32.15 -17.17
N THR A 320 -18.43 32.64 -16.26
CA THR A 320 -19.33 33.77 -16.57
C THR A 320 -18.59 35.10 -16.73
N VAL A 321 -17.42 35.26 -16.10
CA VAL A 321 -16.58 36.44 -16.23
C VAL A 321 -15.73 36.35 -17.50
N ASP A 322 -15.03 35.22 -17.69
CA ASP A 322 -14.27 34.92 -18.91
C ASP A 322 -14.30 33.40 -19.16
N PRO A 323 -14.81 32.95 -20.32
CA PRO A 323 -14.83 31.54 -20.68
C PRO A 323 -13.47 30.83 -20.60
N ARG A 324 -12.35 31.55 -20.72
CA ARG A 324 -10.98 31.01 -20.64
C ARG A 324 -10.48 30.77 -19.22
N LEU A 325 -11.20 31.24 -18.20
CA LEU A 325 -10.85 31.02 -16.78
C LEU A 325 -11.34 29.67 -16.23
N GLU A 326 -12.00 28.84 -17.05
CA GLU A 326 -12.39 27.49 -16.64
C GLU A 326 -11.13 26.67 -16.27
N PRO A 327 -11.07 26.10 -15.06
CA PRO A 327 -9.92 25.30 -14.64
C PRO A 327 -9.76 24.05 -15.51
N ARG A 328 -8.52 23.59 -15.69
CA ARG A 328 -8.26 22.32 -16.38
C ARG A 328 -8.70 21.14 -15.52
N VAL A 329 -9.13 20.05 -16.15
CA VAL A 329 -9.39 18.79 -15.45
C VAL A 329 -8.13 18.35 -14.70
N GLY A 330 -8.27 18.04 -13.41
CA GLY A 330 -7.16 17.73 -12.50
C GLY A 330 -6.51 18.93 -11.84
N GLN A 331 -6.80 20.17 -12.27
CA GLN A 331 -6.31 21.38 -11.61
C GLN A 331 -6.91 21.50 -10.20
N ARG A 332 -6.12 21.96 -9.24
CA ARG A 332 -6.61 22.26 -7.89
C ARG A 332 -7.11 23.69 -7.82
N VAL A 333 -8.38 23.85 -7.51
CA VAL A 333 -9.07 25.13 -7.34
C VAL A 333 -8.96 25.55 -5.88
N PRO A 334 -8.22 26.64 -5.57
CA PRO A 334 -8.12 27.16 -4.22
C PRO A 334 -9.38 27.96 -3.84
N TYR A 335 -9.81 27.85 -2.58
CA TYR A 335 -10.94 28.62 -2.06
C TYR A 335 -10.88 28.79 -0.55
N VAL A 336 -11.56 29.81 -0.05
CA VAL A 336 -11.83 30.02 1.37
C VAL A 336 -13.32 30.00 1.61
N ILE A 337 -13.72 29.64 2.83
CA ILE A 337 -15.12 29.71 3.25
C ILE A 337 -15.30 31.02 4.02
N VAL A 338 -16.24 31.83 3.58
CA VAL A 338 -16.63 33.08 4.22
C VAL A 338 -17.96 32.90 4.94
N ALA A 339 -18.19 33.69 5.99
CA ALA A 339 -19.49 33.73 6.63
C ALA A 339 -20.54 34.25 5.64
N GLY A 340 -21.69 33.58 5.59
CA GLY A 340 -22.82 33.95 4.75
C GLY A 340 -24.13 33.78 5.51
N PRO A 341 -25.25 34.30 4.98
CA PRO A 341 -26.57 34.05 5.53
C PRO A 341 -26.88 32.54 5.52
N PRO A 342 -27.66 32.05 6.51
CA PRO A 342 -28.06 30.64 6.60
C PRO A 342 -28.90 30.16 5.41
#